data_AF-A0A520H3D1-F1
#
_entry.id   AF-A0A520H3D1-F1
#
_cell.length_a   1.000
_cell.length_b   1.000
_cell.length_c   1.000
_cell.angle_alpha   90.00
_cell.angle_beta   90.00
_cell.angle_gamma   90.00
#
_symmetry.space_group_name_H-M   'P 1'
#
loop_
_entity.id
_entity.type
_entity.pdbx_description
1 polymer ?
#
loop_
_entity_poly.entity_id
_entity_poly.type
_entity_poly.pdbx_seq_one_letter_code
_entity_poly.pdbx_strand_id
1 'polypeptide(L)' 'MALIKSISGIRGTIGGEPGENLTPVDIVKFAAAYGSIICAEKKKAKVVLGRDARISGSMVSQ' A
#
# COMPACT_ATOMS: atom_id res chain seq x y z
N MET A 1 -15.17 5.56 -4.60
CA MET A 1 -15.42 4.11 -4.75
C MET A 1 -14.80 3.45 -3.53
N ALA A 2 -15.50 2.56 -2.84
CA ALA A 2 -15.02 2.00 -1.56
C ALA A 2 -13.60 1.42 -1.64
N LEU A 3 -12.83 1.62 -0.57
CA LEU A 3 -11.54 0.98 -0.33
C LEU A 3 -11.78 -0.52 -0.04
N ILE A 4 -11.38 -1.36 -0.99
CA ILE A 4 -11.56 -2.80 -0.91
C ILE A 4 -10.33 -3.41 -0.24
N LYS A 5 -10.55 -4.13 0.85
CA LYS A 5 -9.54 -4.95 1.56
C LYS A 5 -9.97 -6.41 1.54
N SER A 6 -9.19 -7.24 0.86
CA SER A 6 -9.52 -8.64 0.59
C SER A 6 -8.27 -9.53 0.59
N ILE A 7 -8.46 -10.85 0.49
CA ILE A 7 -7.36 -11.81 0.36
C ILE A 7 -6.47 -11.54 -0.86
N SER A 8 -7.02 -10.89 -1.89
CA SER A 8 -6.28 -10.49 -3.11
C SER A 8 -5.61 -9.12 -2.99
N GLY A 9 -5.58 -8.53 -1.79
CA GLY A 9 -4.93 -7.25 -1.51
C GLY A 9 -5.90 -6.08 -1.33
N ILE A 10 -5.30 -4.88 -1.32
CA ILE A 10 -5.95 -3.59 -1.08
C ILE A 10 -6.11 -2.86 -2.41
N ARG A 11 -7.33 -2.41 -2.72
CA ARG A 11 -7.66 -1.75 -3.99
C ARG A 11 -8.59 -0.58 -3.74
N GLY A 12 -8.41 0.51 -4.48
CA GLY A 12 -9.28 1.67 -4.40
C GLY A 12 -8.98 2.67 -5.50
N THR A 13 -9.79 3.72 -5.57
CA THR A 13 -9.51 4.87 -6.44
C THR A 13 -8.44 5.73 -5.78
N ILE A 14 -7.53 6.29 -6.56
CA ILE A 14 -6.47 7.16 -6.05
C ILE A 14 -7.06 8.51 -5.58
N GLY A 15 -6.70 8.93 -4.36
CA GLY A 15 -7.14 10.20 -3.78
C GLY A 15 -8.48 10.10 -3.03
N GLY A 16 -9.15 11.24 -2.81
CA GLY A 16 -10.40 11.29 -2.03
C GLY A 16 -10.18 11.17 -0.52
N GLU A 17 -11.23 10.76 0.20
CA GLU A 17 -11.21 10.62 1.67
C GLU A 17 -10.47 9.35 2.12
N PRO A 18 -9.59 9.43 3.15
CA PRO A 18 -8.93 8.27 3.73
C PRO A 18 -9.92 7.21 4.24
N GLY A 19 -9.57 5.94 4.08
CA GLY A 19 -10.41 4.81 4.49
C GLY A 19 -11.60 4.50 3.58
N GLU A 20 -12.04 5.47 2.76
CA GLU A 20 -13.07 5.28 1.74
C GLU A 20 -12.48 5.08 0.34
N ASN A 21 -11.28 5.58 0.08
CA ASN A 21 -10.55 5.41 -1.17
C ASN A 21 -9.07 5.02 -0.89
N LEU A 22 -8.26 4.83 -1.94
CA LEU A 22 -6.85 4.55 -1.80
C LEU A 22 -6.05 5.86 -1.79
N THR A 23 -5.91 6.45 -0.60
CA THR A 23 -5.16 7.70 -0.41
C THR A 23 -3.67 7.46 -0.14
N PRO A 24 -2.80 8.48 -0.28
CA PRO A 24 -1.40 8.38 0.13
C PRO A 24 -1.23 7.97 1.61
N VAL A 25 -2.11 8.45 2.50
CA VAL A 25 -2.08 8.08 3.92
C VAL A 25 -2.42 6.61 4.12
N ASP A 26 -3.40 6.09 3.39
CA ASP A 26 -3.76 4.66 3.43
C ASP A 26 -2.61 3.79 2.91
N ILE A 27 -1.98 4.18 1.80
CA ILE A 27 -0.82 3.49 1.23
C ILE A 27 0.30 3.38 2.26
N VAL A 28 0.67 4.49 2.89
CA VAL A 28 1.72 4.52 3.93
C VAL A 28 1.33 3.65 5.12
N LYS A 29 0.08 3.75 5.59
CA LYS A 29 -0.42 2.96 6.71
C LYS A 29 -0.29 1.46 6.46
N PHE A 30 -0.73 0.97 5.30
CA PHE A 30 -0.66 -0.44 4.98
C PHE A 30 0.77 -0.93 4.72
N ALA A 31 1.59 -0.14 4.03
CA ALA A 31 2.99 -0.46 3.78
C ALA A 31 3.80 -0.51 5.09
N ALA A 32 3.60 0.46 5.99
CA ALA A 32 4.27 0.52 7.29
C ALA A 32 3.83 -0.62 8.22
N ALA A 33 2.53 -0.98 8.21
CA ALA A 33 2.03 -2.13 8.95
C ALA A 33 2.66 -3.44 8.47
N TYR A 34 2.73 -3.66 7.15
CA TYR A 34 3.42 -4.82 6.58
C TYR A 34 4.91 -4.83 6.95
N GLY A 35 5.60 -3.70 6.81
CA GLY A 35 7.01 -3.56 7.17
C GLY A 35 7.27 -3.89 8.65
N SER A 36 6.41 -3.41 9.54
CA SER A 36 6.49 -3.69 10.98
C SER A 36 6.38 -5.18 11.29
N ILE A 37 5.47 -5.89 10.62
CA ILE A 37 5.30 -7.35 10.77
C ILE A 37 6.57 -8.08 10.33
N ILE A 38 7.09 -7.75 9.15
CA ILE A 38 8.30 -8.43 8.62
C ILE A 38 9.53 -8.16 9.49
N CYS A 39 9.70 -6.92 9.98
CA CYS A 39 10.81 -6.54 10.84
C CYS A 39 10.72 -7.15 12.25
N ALA A 40 9.53 -7.51 12.73
CA ALA A 40 9.37 -8.22 14.00
C ALA A 40 9.97 -9.64 13.96
N GLU A 41 9.95 -10.29 12.80
CA GLU A 41 10.46 -11.66 12.62
C GLU A 41 11.91 -11.71 12.11
N LYS A 42 12.38 -10.64 11.44
CA LYS A 42 13.69 -10.63 10.77
C LYS A 42 14.51 -9.39 11.13
N LYS A 43 15.70 -9.62 11.68
CA LYS A 43 16.68 -8.56 12.02
C LYS A 43 17.17 -7.77 10.79
N LYS A 44 17.16 -8.37 9.60
CA LYS A 44 17.46 -7.72 8.31
C LYS A 44 16.43 -8.15 7.27
N ALA A 45 15.41 -7.32 7.07
CA ALA A 45 14.38 -7.55 6.06
C ALA A 45 14.77 -6.87 4.73
N LYS A 46 14.53 -7.58 3.62
CA LYS A 46 14.63 -7.03 2.26
C LYS A 46 13.32 -7.32 1.54
N VAL A 47 12.68 -6.28 1.03
CA VAL A 47 11.42 -6.37 0.27
C VAL A 47 11.70 -5.88 -1.15
N VAL A 48 11.22 -6.62 -2.14
CA VAL A 48 11.29 -6.23 -3.56
C VAL A 48 9.94 -5.67 -3.95
N LEU A 49 9.94 -4.52 -4.62
CA LEU A 49 8.73 -3.84 -5.07
C LEU A 49 8.61 -3.96 -6.59
N GLY A 50 7.37 -4.04 -7.08
CA GLY A 50 7.02 -4.04 -8.49
C GLY A 50 5.74 -3.24 -8.72
N ARG A 51 5.55 -2.72 -9.93
CA ARG A 51 4.36 -1.96 -10.32
C ARG A 51 3.99 -2.22 -11.77
N ASP A 52 2.73 -1.93 -12.12
CA ASP A 52 2.27 -1.91 -13.50
C ASP A 52 2.55 -0.55 -14.18
N ALA A 53 2.05 -0.40 -15.41
CA ALA A 53 2.24 0.80 -16.24
C ALA A 53 1.32 1.98 -15.89
N ARG A 54 0.49 1.90 -14.83
CA ARG A 54 -0.43 3.00 -14.48
C ARG A 54 0.36 4.26 -14.10
N ILE A 55 -0.10 5.40 -14.58
CA ILE A 55 0.50 6.72 -14.32
C ILE A 55 0.57 7.00 -12.82
N SER A 56 -0.44 6.57 -12.05
CA SER A 56 -0.47 6.73 -10.60
C SER A 56 0.59 5.91 -9.85
N GLY A 57 1.26 4.95 -10.51
CA GLY A 57 2.23 4.07 -9.88
C GLY A 57 3.43 4.81 -9.28
N SER A 58 3.87 5.91 -9.89
CA SER A 58 4.97 6.73 -9.36
C SER A 58 4.66 7.34 -8.00
N MET A 59 3.42 7.78 -7.78
CA MET A 59 3.00 8.34 -6.49
C MET A 59 2.91 7.29 -5.38
N VAL A 60 2.59 6.04 -5.73
CA VAL A 60 2.57 4.92 -4.77
C VAL A 60 3.99 4.49 -4.38
N SER A 61 4.95 4.66 -5.30
CA SER A 61 6.32 4.10 -5.21
C SER A 61 7.39 5.15 -4.89
N GLN A 62 6.99 6.32 -4.38
CA GLN A 62 7.89 7.46 -4.15
C GLN A 62 8.77 7.29 -2.91
#